data_AF-Q2JLH3-F1
#
_entry.id   AF-Q2JLH3-F1
#
_cell.length_a   1.000
_cell.length_b   1.000
_cell.length_c   1.000
_cell.angle_alpha   90.00
_cell.angle_beta   90.00
_cell.angle_gamma   90.00
#
_symmetry.space_group_name_H-M   'P 1'
#
loop_
_entity.id
_entity.type
_entity.pdbx_description
1 polymer ?
#
loop_
_entity_poly.entity_id
_entity_poly.type
_entity_poly.pdbx_seq_one_letter_code
_entity_poly.pdbx_strand_id
1 'polypeptide(L)'
;MEFARPRRMSPRILVLDFDGVLCDGRAEYFASSCRVCAQVWGLAPAQLEPLRPAFDRLRPLIETGWEMPLLLWGLQEGIREEDLRQDWPSWRQRLLQQSGIPALSLIQALDRVRDRWIAEDLQGWLGLHRFYPGVAAWMRQLQAAGEPRLAILSTKEGRFIQQLLGRAGIQLPRHRILGKEVRAPKATTLQRLLAAAQLPAEELWFVEDRLQTLRQVQRVPELEQVLLFLADWGYNLPEEREEAARDPRLHLLSLEQLCQPFDRWIASPPPPRFSISPASWEDLSQTRPTPGRKRPEAGLASLVLTLVELLRQLMEAQVVRQMEAERLSAEQIERAGSSLQALREQIRQICSLLEIDPADLNLELGDLGTLLPRQGDYYPGQPHREGSVLELLDRLIHTGIVIDGEIDLGLADLDLIHARLKLVLTSSAKLY
;
A
#
# COMPACT_ATOMS: atom_id res chain seq x y z
N MET A 1 40.90 10.44 -11.68
CA MET A 1 39.63 9.79 -12.07
C MET A 1 39.33 8.74 -11.01
N GLU A 2 38.55 9.13 -10.02
CA GLU A 2 38.10 8.24 -8.96
C GLU A 2 36.95 7.43 -9.54
N PHE A 3 37.16 6.14 -9.78
CA PHE A 3 36.10 5.25 -10.26
C PHE A 3 35.00 5.21 -9.20
N ALA A 4 33.82 5.74 -9.54
CA ALA A 4 32.64 5.65 -8.70
C ALA A 4 32.43 4.17 -8.35
N ARG A 5 32.56 3.82 -7.06
CA ARG A 5 32.25 2.47 -6.58
C ARG A 5 30.80 2.14 -7.00
N PRO A 6 30.52 0.93 -7.48
CA PRO A 6 29.15 0.54 -7.80
C PRO A 6 28.26 0.75 -6.57
N ARG A 7 27.14 1.47 -6.74
CA ARG A 7 26.14 1.68 -5.67
C ARG A 7 25.73 0.31 -5.12
N ARG A 8 25.97 0.08 -3.82
CA ARG A 8 25.51 -1.13 -3.14
C ARG A 8 23.98 -1.07 -3.08
N MET A 9 23.29 -2.03 -3.68
CA MET A 9 21.81 -2.12 -3.65
C MET A 9 21.27 -2.70 -2.32
N SER A 10 22.08 -2.66 -1.26
CA SER A 10 21.74 -3.19 0.07
C SER A 10 22.34 -2.33 1.18
N PRO A 11 21.64 -2.19 2.32
CA PRO A 11 22.13 -1.40 3.44
C PRO A 11 23.31 -2.08 4.12
N ARG A 12 24.15 -1.29 4.79
CA ARG A 12 25.06 -1.79 5.85
C ARG A 12 24.42 -1.71 7.23
N ILE A 13 23.57 -0.71 7.45
CA ILE A 13 22.76 -0.56 8.65
C ILE A 13 21.30 -0.44 8.25
N LEU A 14 20.47 -1.28 8.82
CA LEU A 14 19.02 -1.23 8.66
C LEU A 14 18.42 -0.86 10.01
N VAL A 15 17.81 0.33 10.07
CA VAL A 15 17.11 0.86 11.23
C VAL A 15 15.63 0.64 11.03
N LEU A 16 14.97 0.04 12.01
CA LEU A 16 13.55 -0.33 11.95
C LEU A 16 12.84 0.29 13.15
N ASP A 17 11.71 0.95 12.93
CA ASP A 17 10.78 1.14 14.03
C ASP A 17 10.26 -0.22 14.54
N PHE A 18 9.74 -0.26 15.76
CA PHE A 18 9.18 -1.47 16.33
C PHE A 18 7.67 -1.59 16.14
N ASP A 19 6.89 -0.64 16.67
CA ASP A 19 5.43 -0.74 16.73
C ASP A 19 4.85 -0.17 15.42
N GLY A 20 4.25 -1.00 14.58
CA GLY A 20 3.75 -0.60 13.25
C GLY A 20 4.67 -1.01 12.08
N VAL A 21 5.92 -1.37 12.36
CA VAL A 21 6.83 -1.96 11.36
C VAL A 21 7.09 -3.43 11.65
N LEU A 22 7.61 -3.75 12.84
CA LEU A 22 7.96 -5.13 13.21
C LEU A 22 6.82 -5.86 13.92
N CYS A 23 6.12 -5.15 14.79
CA CYS A 23 5.12 -5.71 15.68
C CYS A 23 3.84 -4.88 15.65
N ASP A 24 2.70 -5.57 15.57
CA ASP A 24 1.40 -4.98 15.87
C ASP A 24 1.13 -5.07 17.38
N GLY A 25 1.07 -3.91 18.03
CA GLY A 25 0.72 -3.74 19.43
C GLY A 25 -0.70 -3.25 19.69
N ARG A 26 -1.57 -3.11 18.67
CA ARG A 26 -2.93 -2.54 18.84
C ARG A 26 -3.74 -3.25 19.92
N ALA A 27 -3.66 -4.58 19.98
CA ALA A 27 -4.35 -5.37 21.00
C ALA A 27 -3.90 -5.02 22.43
N GLU A 28 -2.59 -4.83 22.64
CA GLU A 28 -2.05 -4.36 23.92
C GLU A 28 -2.44 -2.93 24.22
N TYR A 29 -2.31 -2.02 23.25
CA TYR A 29 -2.66 -0.60 23.43
C TYR A 29 -4.11 -0.45 23.86
N PHE A 30 -5.04 -1.18 23.23
CA PHE A 30 -6.45 -1.19 23.62
C PHE A 30 -6.63 -1.76 25.03
N ALA A 31 -6.05 -2.92 25.33
CA ALA A 31 -6.24 -3.57 26.62
C ALA A 31 -5.65 -2.77 27.81
N SER A 32 -4.52 -2.12 27.60
CA SER A 32 -3.91 -1.18 28.55
C SER A 32 -4.76 0.09 28.68
N SER A 33 -5.32 0.59 27.58
CA SER A 33 -6.26 1.72 27.59
C SER A 33 -7.54 1.41 28.36
N CYS A 34 -8.13 0.23 28.19
CA CYS A 34 -9.30 -0.20 28.97
C CYS A 34 -9.02 -0.21 30.47
N ARG A 35 -7.83 -0.68 30.89
CA ARG A 35 -7.43 -0.68 32.30
C ARG A 35 -7.23 0.73 32.84
N VAL A 36 -6.64 1.63 32.06
CA VAL A 36 -6.55 3.05 32.42
C VAL A 36 -7.95 3.66 32.54
N CYS A 37 -8.83 3.41 31.56
CA CYS A 37 -10.19 3.94 31.60
C CYS A 37 -11.01 3.42 32.79
N ALA A 38 -10.83 2.16 33.18
CA ALA A 38 -11.45 1.61 34.37
C ALA A 38 -10.95 2.31 35.65
N GLN A 39 -9.63 2.56 35.76
CA GLN A 39 -9.04 3.22 36.93
C GLN A 39 -9.39 4.71 37.01
N VAL A 40 -9.47 5.38 35.86
CA VAL A 40 -9.56 6.84 35.76
C VAL A 40 -11.01 7.31 35.66
N TRP A 41 -11.82 6.65 34.84
CA TRP A 41 -13.20 7.03 34.55
C TRP A 41 -14.24 6.01 35.04
N GLY A 42 -13.82 4.94 35.72
CA GLY A 42 -14.75 3.93 36.28
C GLY A 42 -15.47 3.09 35.22
N LEU A 43 -14.94 3.04 33.99
CA LEU A 43 -15.57 2.35 32.87
C LEU A 43 -15.33 0.84 32.92
N ALA A 44 -16.40 0.06 32.76
CA ALA A 44 -16.30 -1.39 32.69
C ALA A 44 -15.77 -1.85 31.32
N PRO A 45 -15.00 -2.96 31.25
CA PRO A 45 -14.51 -3.49 29.97
C PRO A 45 -15.61 -3.76 28.94
N ALA A 46 -16.80 -4.18 29.38
CA ALA A 46 -17.95 -4.43 28.51
C ALA A 46 -18.47 -3.18 27.79
N GLN A 47 -18.25 -1.99 28.35
CA GLN A 47 -18.58 -0.71 27.70
C GLN A 47 -17.58 -0.37 26.59
N LEU A 48 -16.32 -0.77 26.77
CA LEU A 48 -15.22 -0.38 25.91
C LEU A 48 -14.99 -1.35 24.75
N GLU A 49 -15.21 -2.66 24.95
CA GLU A 49 -14.96 -3.69 23.93
C GLU A 49 -15.63 -3.40 22.57
N PRO A 50 -16.90 -2.92 22.51
CA PRO A 50 -17.53 -2.54 21.24
C PRO A 50 -16.81 -1.42 20.47
N LEU A 51 -15.99 -0.61 21.14
CA LEU A 51 -15.25 0.51 20.55
C LEU A 51 -13.92 0.07 19.91
N ARG A 52 -13.50 -1.20 20.09
CA ARG A 52 -12.24 -1.71 19.56
C ARG A 52 -12.05 -1.47 18.05
N PRO A 53 -13.03 -1.73 17.17
CA PRO A 53 -12.85 -1.48 15.74
C PRO A 53 -12.58 0.00 15.40
N ALA A 54 -13.26 0.93 16.09
CA ALA A 54 -13.05 2.37 15.93
C ALA A 54 -11.67 2.78 16.45
N PHE A 55 -11.29 2.29 17.63
CA PHE A 55 -9.96 2.50 18.21
C PHE A 55 -8.84 2.05 17.25
N ASP A 56 -8.98 0.87 16.65
CA ASP A 56 -7.97 0.33 15.72
C ASP A 56 -7.87 1.17 14.43
N ARG A 57 -9.00 1.71 13.92
CA ARG A 57 -9.01 2.62 12.77
C ARG A 57 -8.43 3.99 13.06
N LEU A 58 -8.54 4.47 14.30
CA LEU A 58 -8.06 5.78 14.73
C LEU A 58 -6.65 5.75 15.34
N ARG A 59 -6.08 4.56 15.55
CA ARG A 59 -4.68 4.34 15.99
C ARG A 59 -3.65 5.22 15.24
N PRO A 60 -3.74 5.43 13.90
CA PRO A 60 -2.79 6.28 13.17
C PRO A 60 -2.72 7.73 13.64
N LEU A 61 -3.81 8.28 14.20
CA LEU A 61 -3.87 9.68 14.64
C LEU A 61 -2.98 9.97 15.86
N ILE A 62 -2.58 8.92 16.58
CA ILE A 62 -1.98 9.07 17.90
C ILE A 62 -0.47 9.13 17.81
N GLU A 63 0.13 10.25 18.20
CA GLU A 63 1.57 10.43 18.21
C GLU A 63 2.25 9.72 19.40
N THR A 64 1.67 9.80 20.59
CA THR A 64 2.27 9.26 21.81
C THR A 64 1.31 8.32 22.55
N GLY A 65 1.82 7.20 23.05
CA GLY A 65 0.97 6.11 23.55
C GLY A 65 0.02 6.48 24.70
N TRP A 66 0.30 7.54 25.46
CA TRP A 66 -0.58 8.01 26.54
C TRP A 66 -1.88 8.64 26.05
N GLU A 67 -1.97 8.99 24.76
CA GLU A 67 -3.17 9.55 24.15
C GLU A 67 -4.24 8.47 23.88
N MET A 68 -3.87 7.18 23.86
CA MET A 68 -4.79 6.07 23.58
C MET A 68 -5.96 5.94 24.56
N PRO A 69 -5.76 6.00 25.89
CA PRO A 69 -6.86 5.96 26.84
C PRO A 69 -7.81 7.16 26.67
N LEU A 70 -7.26 8.32 26.30
CA LEU A 70 -8.05 9.53 26.05
C LEU A 70 -8.90 9.38 24.77
N LEU A 71 -8.33 8.82 23.71
CA LEU A 71 -9.05 8.48 22.48
C LEU A 71 -10.20 7.51 22.76
N LEU A 72 -9.91 6.43 23.51
CA LEU A 72 -10.90 5.43 23.87
C LEU A 72 -12.04 6.02 24.73
N TRP A 73 -11.70 6.89 25.67
CA TRP A 73 -12.69 7.63 26.44
C TRP A 73 -13.53 8.56 25.57
N GLY A 74 -12.92 9.31 24.63
CA GLY A 74 -13.65 10.16 23.70
C GLY A 74 -14.65 9.40 22.83
N LEU A 75 -14.29 8.20 22.36
CA LEU A 75 -15.21 7.29 21.67
C LEU A 75 -16.38 6.85 22.58
N GLN A 76 -16.10 6.56 23.86
CA GLN A 76 -17.12 6.19 24.84
C GLN A 76 -18.09 7.34 25.14
N GLU A 77 -17.63 8.59 25.10
CA GLU A 77 -18.47 9.79 25.22
C GLU A 77 -19.30 10.07 23.95
N GLY A 78 -19.20 9.24 22.92
CA GLY A 78 -20.01 9.33 21.70
C GLY A 78 -19.46 10.30 20.65
N ILE A 79 -18.19 10.69 20.74
CA ILE A 79 -17.56 11.51 19.69
C ILE A 79 -17.40 10.66 18.43
N ARG A 80 -17.80 11.22 17.29
CA ARG A 80 -17.76 10.52 16.00
C ARG A 80 -16.32 10.33 15.51
N GLU A 81 -16.07 9.23 14.81
CA GLU A 81 -14.75 8.92 14.25
C GLU A 81 -14.28 10.01 13.27
N GLU A 82 -15.20 10.59 12.49
CA GLU A 82 -14.89 11.62 11.50
C GLU A 82 -14.39 12.90 12.17
N ASP A 83 -14.99 13.29 13.30
CA ASP A 83 -14.60 14.50 14.04
C ASP A 83 -13.20 14.34 14.65
N LEU A 84 -12.89 13.14 15.17
CA LEU A 84 -11.57 12.80 15.71
C LEU A 84 -10.52 12.77 14.60
N ARG A 85 -10.85 12.21 13.44
CA ARG A 85 -9.96 12.12 12.27
C ARG A 85 -9.65 13.49 11.68
N GLN A 86 -10.62 14.40 11.68
CA GLN A 86 -10.45 15.74 11.15
C GLN A 86 -9.48 16.59 11.97
N ASP A 87 -9.56 16.53 13.31
CA ASP A 87 -8.72 17.37 14.19
C ASP A 87 -8.48 16.75 15.56
N TRP A 88 -7.71 15.66 15.58
CA TRP A 88 -7.27 15.01 16.82
C TRP A 88 -6.55 15.97 17.79
N PRO A 89 -5.61 16.84 17.37
CA PRO A 89 -4.92 17.75 18.28
C PRO A 89 -5.85 18.66 19.09
N SER A 90 -6.88 19.24 18.45
CA SER A 90 -7.87 20.06 19.16
C SER A 90 -8.77 19.21 20.06
N TRP A 91 -9.21 18.04 19.59
CA TRP A 91 -10.03 17.13 20.41
C TRP A 91 -9.31 16.62 21.64
N ARG A 92 -8.03 16.28 21.52
CA ARG A 92 -7.17 15.93 22.66
C ARG A 92 -7.17 17.02 23.74
N GLN A 93 -7.04 18.29 23.34
CA GLN A 93 -7.08 19.40 24.30
C GLN A 93 -8.45 19.54 24.96
N ARG A 94 -9.54 19.43 24.19
CA ARG A 94 -10.91 19.47 24.71
C ARG A 94 -11.19 18.34 25.70
N LEU A 95 -10.78 17.10 25.38
CA LEU A 95 -10.96 15.93 26.23
C LEU A 95 -10.16 16.04 27.54
N LEU A 96 -8.93 16.56 27.50
CA LEU A 96 -8.15 16.84 28.71
C LEU A 96 -8.83 17.88 29.60
N GLN A 97 -9.38 18.95 29.01
CA GLN A 97 -10.13 19.97 29.74
C GLN A 97 -11.44 19.42 30.33
N GLN A 98 -12.20 18.66 29.54
CA GLN A 98 -13.48 18.07 29.95
C GLN A 98 -13.31 17.03 31.07
N SER A 99 -12.27 16.19 31.00
CA SER A 99 -11.98 15.20 32.05
C SER A 99 -11.44 15.84 33.33
N GLY A 100 -10.82 17.02 33.24
CA GLY A 100 -10.11 17.66 34.36
C GLY A 100 -8.82 16.92 34.75
N ILE A 101 -8.32 16.01 33.90
CA ILE A 101 -7.17 15.14 34.21
C ILE A 101 -5.94 15.62 33.45
N PRO A 102 -4.83 15.92 34.15
CA PRO A 102 -3.57 16.27 33.48
C PRO A 102 -3.01 15.12 32.65
N ALA A 103 -2.41 15.43 31.50
CA ALA A 103 -1.75 14.43 30.64
C ALA A 103 -0.70 13.60 31.40
N LEU A 104 0.04 14.22 32.33
CA LEU A 104 1.02 13.51 33.17
C LEU A 104 0.38 12.39 34.01
N SER A 105 -0.85 12.58 34.49
CA SER A 105 -1.57 11.57 35.25
C SER A 105 -1.92 10.36 34.37
N LEU A 106 -2.30 10.59 33.11
CA LEU A 106 -2.57 9.52 32.14
C LEU A 106 -1.29 8.77 31.76
N ILE A 107 -0.17 9.48 31.56
CA ILE A 107 1.15 8.89 31.33
C ILE A 107 1.51 7.94 32.48
N GLN A 108 1.41 8.42 33.73
CA GLN A 108 1.72 7.64 34.92
C GLN A 108 0.74 6.48 35.15
N ALA A 109 -0.54 6.64 34.80
CA ALA A 109 -1.51 5.56 34.88
C ALA A 109 -1.18 4.44 33.87
N LEU A 110 -0.86 4.81 32.62
CA LEU A 110 -0.51 3.85 31.57
C LEU A 110 0.76 3.08 31.91
N ASP A 111 1.82 3.77 32.35
CA ASP A 111 3.08 3.13 32.74
C ASP A 111 2.85 2.15 33.93
N ARG A 112 2.08 2.56 34.96
CA ARG A 112 1.74 1.68 36.11
C ARG A 112 0.92 0.46 35.72
N VAL A 113 -0.06 0.61 34.83
CA VAL A 113 -0.90 -0.50 34.34
C VAL A 113 -0.03 -1.55 33.64
N ARG A 114 0.89 -1.10 32.78
CA ARG A 114 1.79 -1.98 32.05
C ARG A 114 2.77 -2.69 32.96
N ASP A 115 3.44 -1.94 33.85
CA ASP A 115 4.38 -2.52 34.81
C ASP A 115 3.73 -3.55 35.72
N ARG A 116 2.52 -3.27 36.23
CA ARG A 116 1.76 -4.23 37.04
C ARG A 116 1.42 -5.49 36.25
N TRP A 117 0.88 -5.34 35.04
CA TRP A 117 0.51 -6.49 34.22
C TRP A 117 1.74 -7.35 33.87
N ILE A 118 2.87 -6.73 33.55
CA ILE A 118 4.11 -7.45 33.28
C ILE A 118 4.61 -8.21 34.51
N ALA A 119 4.47 -7.62 35.72
CA ALA A 119 4.85 -8.27 36.97
C ALA A 119 3.94 -9.45 37.33
N GLU A 120 2.64 -9.35 37.05
CA GLU A 120 1.63 -10.36 37.39
C GLU A 120 1.52 -11.47 36.34
N ASP A 121 1.55 -11.11 35.05
CA ASP A 121 1.34 -12.00 33.91
C ASP A 121 2.08 -11.48 32.66
N LEU A 122 3.39 -11.72 32.64
CA LEU A 122 4.23 -11.40 31.48
C LEU A 122 3.75 -12.10 30.20
N GLN A 123 3.31 -13.36 30.28
CA GLN A 123 2.95 -14.13 29.09
C GLN A 123 1.66 -13.64 28.45
N GLY A 124 0.65 -13.29 29.25
CA GLY A 124 -0.57 -12.64 28.78
C GLY A 124 -0.28 -11.27 28.16
N TRP A 125 0.56 -10.45 28.79
CA TRP A 125 0.94 -9.15 28.23
C TRP A 125 1.71 -9.29 26.89
N LEU A 126 2.69 -10.19 26.83
CA LEU A 126 3.40 -10.50 25.58
C LEU A 126 2.47 -11.11 24.53
N GLY A 127 1.41 -11.82 24.94
CA GLY A 127 0.45 -12.47 24.03
C GLY A 127 -0.41 -11.49 23.23
N LEU A 128 -0.44 -10.23 23.64
CA LEU A 128 -1.16 -9.15 22.95
C LEU A 128 -0.32 -8.42 21.90
N HIS A 129 0.89 -8.92 21.65
CA HIS A 129 1.78 -8.40 20.64
C HIS A 129 1.99 -9.47 19.57
N ARG A 130 1.82 -9.08 18.32
CA ARG A 130 1.96 -9.99 17.19
C ARG A 130 2.94 -9.41 16.19
N PHE A 131 4.04 -10.12 15.93
CA PHE A 131 4.87 -9.79 14.77
C PHE A 131 4.03 -9.89 13.51
N TYR A 132 4.20 -8.95 12.58
CA TYR A 132 3.52 -9.02 11.30
C TYR A 132 3.92 -10.32 10.56
N PRO A 133 3.04 -10.88 9.70
CA PRO A 133 3.33 -12.09 8.95
C PRO A 133 4.70 -12.04 8.27
N GLY A 134 5.50 -13.10 8.43
CA GLY A 134 6.84 -13.21 7.83
C GLY A 134 7.96 -12.49 8.59
N VAL A 135 7.69 -11.39 9.29
CA VAL A 135 8.73 -10.53 9.92
C VAL A 135 9.64 -11.29 10.87
N ALA A 136 9.09 -12.09 11.77
CA ALA A 136 9.90 -12.83 12.75
C ALA A 136 10.82 -13.88 12.09
N ALA A 137 10.40 -14.48 10.97
CA ALA A 137 11.24 -15.39 10.20
C ALA A 137 12.33 -14.64 9.45
N TRP A 138 11.97 -13.53 8.79
CA TRP A 138 12.88 -12.64 8.08
C TRP A 138 13.98 -12.07 9.00
N MET A 139 13.63 -11.55 10.18
CA MET A 139 14.62 -11.06 11.14
C MET A 139 15.60 -12.14 11.61
N ARG A 140 15.13 -13.38 11.82
CA ARG A 140 16.01 -14.51 12.18
C ARG A 140 16.97 -14.86 11.05
N GLN A 141 16.53 -14.77 9.79
CA GLN A 141 17.41 -14.96 8.63
C GLN A 141 18.49 -13.87 8.56
N LEU A 142 18.13 -12.60 8.74
CA LEU A 142 19.10 -11.50 8.77
C LEU A 142 20.10 -11.64 9.93
N GLN A 143 19.62 -12.05 11.11
CA GLN A 143 20.49 -12.32 12.25
C GLN A 143 21.48 -13.46 11.96
N ALA A 144 21.03 -14.54 11.31
CA ALA A 144 21.89 -15.66 10.94
C ALA A 144 22.91 -15.27 9.86
N ALA A 145 22.53 -14.40 8.92
CA ALA A 145 23.43 -13.87 7.90
C ALA A 145 24.49 -12.90 8.46
N GLY A 146 24.18 -12.20 9.56
CA GLY A 146 25.08 -11.24 10.20
C GLY A 146 25.16 -9.87 9.53
N GLU A 147 24.59 -9.72 8.34
CA GLU A 147 24.42 -8.45 7.61
C GLU A 147 22.99 -8.33 7.02
N PRO A 148 22.42 -7.12 6.92
CA PRO A 148 22.94 -5.85 7.44
C PRO A 148 22.92 -5.80 8.97
N ARG A 149 23.62 -4.82 9.55
CA ARG A 149 23.54 -4.59 10.99
C ARG A 149 22.17 -4.00 11.33
N LEU A 150 21.35 -4.79 12.02
CA LEU A 150 20.04 -4.35 12.50
C LEU A 150 20.15 -3.41 13.70
N ALA A 151 19.35 -2.34 13.69
CA ALA A 151 19.06 -1.52 14.85
C ALA A 151 17.55 -1.26 14.93
N ILE A 152 17.02 -1.19 16.14
CA ILE A 152 15.62 -0.83 16.38
C ILE A 152 15.60 0.58 16.97
N LEU A 153 14.79 1.46 16.42
CA LEU A 153 14.62 2.84 16.86
C LEU A 153 13.15 3.09 17.18
N SER A 154 12.79 3.13 18.46
CA SER A 154 11.39 3.13 18.89
C SER A 154 11.14 4.05 20.09
N THR A 155 9.89 4.47 20.26
CA THR A 155 9.43 5.17 21.47
C THR A 155 8.94 4.22 22.57
N LYS A 156 8.91 2.91 22.30
CA LYS A 156 8.67 1.86 23.30
C LYS A 156 9.93 1.66 24.13
N GLU A 157 9.78 1.28 25.40
CA GLU A 157 10.93 0.99 26.27
C GLU A 157 11.72 -0.21 25.74
N GLY A 158 13.05 -0.09 25.63
CA GLY A 158 13.90 -1.11 25.05
C GLY A 158 13.83 -2.46 25.77
N ARG A 159 13.56 -2.46 27.09
CA ARG A 159 13.34 -3.68 27.88
C ARG A 159 12.14 -4.51 27.37
N PHE A 160 11.07 -3.86 26.91
CA PHE A 160 9.88 -4.54 26.40
C PHE A 160 10.13 -5.12 25.01
N ILE A 161 10.80 -4.36 24.15
CA ILE A 161 11.25 -4.81 22.83
C ILE A 161 12.13 -6.05 22.98
N GLN A 162 13.08 -6.04 23.93
CA GLN A 162 13.97 -7.16 24.18
C GLN A 162 13.23 -8.45 24.55
N GLN A 163 12.19 -8.37 25.40
CA GLN A 163 11.37 -9.53 25.76
C GLN A 163 10.56 -10.06 24.57
N LEU A 164 10.00 -9.16 23.75
CA LEU A 164 9.23 -9.52 22.56
C LEU A 164 10.09 -10.21 21.50
N LEU A 165 11.29 -9.68 21.23
CA LEU A 165 12.26 -10.30 20.33
C LEU A 165 12.70 -11.68 20.83
N GLY A 166 12.99 -11.80 22.14
CA GLY A 166 13.38 -13.07 22.76
C GLY A 166 12.33 -14.16 22.58
N ARG A 167 11.05 -13.83 22.75
CA ARG A 167 9.93 -14.75 22.51
C ARG A 167 9.86 -15.23 21.05
N ALA A 168 10.25 -14.39 20.10
CA ALA A 168 10.30 -14.72 18.68
C ALA A 168 11.61 -15.43 18.25
N GLY A 169 12.51 -15.72 19.18
CA GLY A 169 13.82 -16.33 18.89
C GLY A 169 14.81 -15.38 18.22
N ILE A 170 14.62 -14.06 18.38
CA ILE A 170 15.48 -13.02 17.82
C ILE A 170 16.37 -12.46 18.95
N GLN A 171 17.68 -12.53 18.74
CA GLN A 171 18.71 -12.04 19.65
C GLN A 171 19.35 -10.79 19.07
N LEU A 172 18.89 -9.63 19.54
CA LEU A 172 19.49 -8.34 19.22
C LEU A 172 20.21 -7.77 20.45
N PRO A 173 21.50 -7.36 20.35
CA PRO A 173 22.21 -6.76 21.47
C PRO A 173 21.50 -5.50 21.97
N ARG A 174 21.44 -5.30 23.29
CA ARG A 174 20.70 -4.20 23.92
C ARG A 174 21.10 -2.81 23.41
N HIS A 175 22.39 -2.59 23.11
CA HIS A 175 22.88 -1.31 22.57
C HIS A 175 22.35 -0.99 21.16
N ARG A 176 21.75 -1.96 20.45
CA ARG A 176 21.09 -1.77 19.15
C ARG A 176 19.57 -1.60 19.27
N ILE A 177 19.03 -1.62 20.49
CA ILE A 177 17.62 -1.32 20.78
C ILE A 177 17.58 0.10 21.36
N LEU A 178 17.33 1.08 20.50
CA LEU A 178 17.27 2.50 20.81
C LEU A 178 15.82 2.87 21.17
N GLY A 179 15.41 2.52 22.39
CA GLY A 179 14.05 2.72 22.91
C GLY A 179 13.81 4.09 23.58
N LYS A 180 12.68 4.19 24.31
CA LYS A 180 12.25 5.36 25.12
C LYS A 180 13.37 5.95 26.00
N GLU A 181 14.24 5.09 26.52
CA GLU A 181 15.35 5.46 27.40
C GLU A 181 16.40 6.37 26.77
N VAL A 182 16.47 6.45 25.43
CA VAL A 182 17.38 7.34 24.71
C VAL A 182 17.02 8.82 24.92
N ARG A 183 15.74 9.13 25.22
CA ARG A 183 15.24 10.49 25.51
C ARG A 183 15.64 11.54 24.46
N ALA A 184 15.66 11.15 23.19
CA ALA A 184 15.92 12.04 22.07
C ALA A 184 14.97 11.73 20.90
N PRO A 185 14.63 12.71 20.04
CA PRO A 185 13.88 12.47 18.82
C PRO A 185 14.55 11.42 17.93
N LYS A 186 13.74 10.71 17.14
CA LYS A 186 14.24 9.68 16.21
C LYS A 186 15.25 10.25 15.22
N ALA A 187 14.99 11.42 14.64
CA ALA A 187 15.93 12.08 13.71
C ALA A 187 17.30 12.36 14.35
N THR A 188 17.34 12.93 15.55
CA THR A 188 18.60 13.17 16.29
C THR A 188 19.31 11.85 16.63
N THR A 189 18.56 10.81 16.99
CA THR A 189 19.13 9.50 17.30
C THR A 189 19.73 8.84 16.06
N LEU A 190 19.06 8.95 14.91
CA LEU A 190 19.52 8.48 13.61
C LEU A 190 20.79 9.20 13.16
N GLN A 191 20.85 10.53 13.35
CA GLN A 191 22.04 11.34 13.09
C GLN A 191 23.24 10.89 13.93
N ARG A 192 23.03 10.66 15.23
CA ARG A 192 24.08 10.12 16.13
C ARG A 192 24.54 8.73 15.71
N LEU A 193 23.62 7.88 15.28
CA LEU A 193 23.92 6.53 14.80
C LEU A 193 24.78 6.58 13.53
N LEU A 194 24.40 7.42 12.56
CA LEU A 194 25.15 7.62 11.32
C LEU A 194 26.57 8.14 11.60
N ALA A 195 26.69 9.17 12.45
CA ALA A 195 27.98 9.74 12.84
C ALA A 195 28.88 8.70 13.53
N ALA A 196 28.32 7.87 14.41
CA ALA A 196 29.07 6.81 15.10
C ALA A 196 29.46 5.65 14.17
N ALA A 197 28.65 5.35 13.15
CA ALA A 197 28.89 4.26 12.22
C ALA A 197 30.05 4.53 11.26
N GLN A 198 30.37 5.80 10.98
CA GLN A 198 31.36 6.23 9.99
C GLN A 198 31.10 5.61 8.60
N LEU A 199 29.84 5.65 8.17
CA LEU A 199 29.37 5.11 6.89
C LEU A 199 28.81 6.23 6.00
N PRO A 200 28.83 6.07 4.67
CA PRO A 200 28.02 6.89 3.78
C PRO A 200 26.54 6.81 4.17
N ALA A 201 25.84 7.94 4.11
CA ALA A 201 24.44 8.05 4.53
C ALA A 201 23.52 7.15 3.70
N GLU A 202 23.82 6.93 2.41
CA GLU A 202 23.09 6.04 1.51
C GLU A 202 23.16 4.54 1.89
N GLU A 203 24.11 4.15 2.74
CA GLU A 203 24.24 2.78 3.26
C GLU A 203 23.45 2.56 4.56
N LEU A 204 22.78 3.59 5.08
CA LEU A 204 21.86 3.51 6.21
C LEU A 204 20.43 3.64 5.69
N TRP A 205 19.62 2.61 5.93
CA TRP A 205 18.21 2.60 5.56
C TRP A 205 17.35 2.67 6.81
N PHE A 206 16.25 3.42 6.75
CA PHE A 206 15.33 3.58 7.86
C PHE A 206 13.89 3.28 7.45
N VAL A 207 13.26 2.31 8.12
CA VAL A 207 11.86 1.91 7.91
C VAL A 207 11.02 2.37 9.11
N GLU A 208 9.95 3.09 8.83
CA GLU A 208 9.06 3.71 9.81
C GLU A 208 7.62 3.62 9.30
N ASP A 209 6.64 3.51 10.19
CA ASP A 209 5.22 3.48 9.82
C ASP A 209 4.58 4.88 9.76
N ARG A 210 5.25 5.89 10.29
CA ARG A 210 4.79 7.28 10.38
C ARG A 210 5.53 8.22 9.44
N LEU A 211 4.85 8.55 8.34
CA LEU A 211 4.45 9.93 8.08
C LEU A 211 5.42 11.05 8.53
N GLN A 212 4.94 11.73 9.56
CA GLN A 212 5.57 12.85 10.24
C GLN A 212 6.99 12.55 10.77
N THR A 213 7.27 11.32 11.23
CA THR A 213 8.63 10.94 11.69
C THR A 213 9.61 11.01 10.52
N LEU A 214 9.25 10.46 9.36
CA LEU A 214 10.08 10.52 8.15
C LEU A 214 10.28 11.97 7.68
N ARG A 215 9.24 12.80 7.75
CA ARG A 215 9.34 14.26 7.48
C ARG A 215 10.33 14.96 8.41
N GLN A 216 10.37 14.60 9.70
CA GLN A 216 11.35 15.16 10.64
C GLN A 216 12.78 14.73 10.27
N VAL A 217 12.97 13.49 9.81
CA VAL A 217 14.27 13.00 9.33
C VAL A 217 14.70 13.77 8.08
N GLN A 218 13.80 14.00 7.12
CA GLN A 218 14.09 14.74 5.88
C GLN A 218 14.57 16.18 6.12
N ARG A 219 14.21 16.80 7.25
CA ARG A 219 14.61 18.16 7.65
C ARG A 219 16.04 18.25 8.18
N VAL A 220 16.70 17.12 8.46
CA VAL A 220 18.08 17.08 8.96
C VAL A 220 19.04 16.93 7.78
N PRO A 221 19.88 17.94 7.47
CA PRO A 221 20.76 17.91 6.29
C PRO A 221 21.72 16.71 6.28
N GLU A 222 22.26 16.31 7.43
CA GLU A 222 23.20 15.18 7.53
C GLU A 222 22.54 13.83 7.22
N LEU A 223 21.20 13.77 7.21
CA LEU A 223 20.41 12.59 6.89
C LEU A 223 19.85 12.64 5.46
N GLU A 224 20.29 13.60 4.63
CA GLU A 224 19.71 13.84 3.30
C GLU A 224 19.70 12.59 2.42
N GLN A 225 20.81 11.84 2.44
CA GLN A 225 21.02 10.66 1.61
C GLN A 225 20.63 9.34 2.29
N VAL A 226 20.10 9.36 3.52
CA VAL A 226 19.54 8.17 4.17
C VAL A 226 18.30 7.74 3.38
N LEU A 227 18.20 6.45 3.02
CA LEU A 227 17.02 5.93 2.34
C LEU A 227 15.90 5.73 3.36
N LEU A 228 14.74 6.32 3.08
CA LEU A 228 13.58 6.36 3.95
C LEU A 228 12.45 5.53 3.37
N PHE A 229 11.91 4.61 4.17
CA PHE A 229 10.82 3.74 3.78
C PHE A 229 9.62 3.96 4.71
N LEU A 230 8.46 4.23 4.13
CA LEU A 230 7.18 4.20 4.83
C LEU A 230 6.58 2.80 4.70
N ALA A 231 6.38 2.13 5.83
CA ALA A 231 5.71 0.82 5.89
C ALA A 231 4.20 0.96 5.65
N ASP A 232 3.71 0.52 4.49
CA ASP A 232 2.31 0.73 4.06
C ASP A 232 1.26 -0.06 4.87
N TRP A 233 1.73 -1.01 5.70
CA TRP A 233 0.95 -1.89 6.56
C TRP A 233 0.85 -1.41 8.01
N GLY A 234 1.61 -0.35 8.35
CA GLY A 234 1.75 0.16 9.69
C GLY A 234 0.61 1.09 10.12
N TYR A 235 0.86 1.98 11.10
CA TYR A 235 -0.15 2.89 11.64
C TYR A 235 -0.19 4.21 10.87
N ASN A 236 -0.53 4.14 9.59
CA ASN A 236 -0.74 5.29 8.71
C ASN A 236 -2.12 5.27 8.04
N LEU A 237 -2.49 6.44 7.52
CA LEU A 237 -3.72 6.68 6.77
C LEU A 237 -3.51 6.49 5.26
N PRO A 238 -4.56 6.19 4.48
CA PRO A 238 -4.49 6.17 3.02
C PRO A 238 -3.90 7.45 2.43
N GLU A 239 -4.29 8.61 2.94
CA GLU A 239 -3.85 9.91 2.45
C GLU A 239 -2.35 10.13 2.70
N GLU A 240 -1.82 9.64 3.83
CA GLU A 240 -0.38 9.69 4.13
C GLU A 240 0.42 8.78 3.18
N ARG A 241 -0.12 7.62 2.80
CA ARG A 241 0.54 6.75 1.82
C ARG A 241 0.57 7.39 0.43
N GLU A 242 -0.52 8.02 0.01
CA GLU A 242 -0.55 8.77 -1.24
C GLU A 242 0.42 9.96 -1.24
N GLU A 243 0.52 10.68 -0.11
CA GLU A 243 1.50 11.76 0.05
C GLU A 243 2.93 11.21 -0.06
N ALA A 244 3.23 10.12 0.63
CA ALA A 244 4.54 9.48 0.57
C ALA A 244 4.88 8.97 -0.83
N ALA A 245 3.91 8.42 -1.58
CA ALA A 245 4.10 7.97 -2.96
C ALA A 245 4.49 9.10 -3.92
N ARG A 246 4.06 10.34 -3.64
CA ARG A 246 4.37 11.53 -4.43
C ARG A 246 5.71 12.18 -4.03
N ASP A 247 6.32 11.74 -2.93
CA ASP A 247 7.58 12.28 -2.44
C ASP A 247 8.80 11.52 -3.02
N PRO A 248 9.67 12.17 -3.81
CA PRO A 248 10.83 11.51 -4.40
C PRO A 248 11.89 11.06 -3.39
N ARG A 249 11.82 11.52 -2.13
CA ARG A 249 12.74 11.13 -1.03
C ARG A 249 12.19 10.00 -0.16
N LEU A 250 10.99 9.49 -0.43
CA LEU A 250 10.37 8.40 0.32
C LEU A 250 10.09 7.20 -0.59
N HIS A 251 10.23 6.01 -0.02
CA HIS A 251 9.84 4.77 -0.65
C HIS A 251 8.65 4.17 0.11
N LEU A 252 7.54 3.91 -0.57
CA LEU A 252 6.52 3.03 0.00
C LEU A 252 7.05 1.60 -0.02
N LEU A 253 7.04 0.96 1.14
CA LEU A 253 7.43 -0.43 1.31
C LEU A 253 6.20 -1.23 1.71
N SER A 254 5.92 -2.32 0.98
CA SER A 254 4.89 -3.27 1.37
C SER A 254 5.44 -4.37 2.28
N LEU A 255 4.56 -5.01 3.06
CA LEU A 255 4.96 -6.11 3.95
C LEU A 255 5.53 -7.29 3.14
N GLU A 256 5.02 -7.51 1.93
CA GLU A 256 5.54 -8.50 0.99
C GLU A 256 6.98 -8.16 0.60
N GLN A 257 7.24 -6.91 0.21
CA GLN A 257 8.57 -6.44 -0.18
C GLN A 257 9.57 -6.51 0.97
N LEU A 258 9.18 -6.21 2.22
CA LEU A 258 10.05 -6.30 3.39
C LEU A 258 10.74 -7.66 3.49
N CYS A 259 10.02 -8.74 3.16
CA CYS A 259 10.56 -10.10 3.24
C CYS A 259 11.38 -10.51 2.00
N GLN A 260 11.49 -9.65 0.99
CA GLN A 260 12.27 -9.88 -0.23
C GLN A 260 13.72 -9.38 -0.09
N PRO A 261 14.62 -9.78 -1.00
CA PRO A 261 15.94 -9.17 -1.14
C PRO A 261 15.89 -7.64 -1.30
N PHE A 262 16.91 -6.94 -0.75
CA PHE A 262 16.92 -5.48 -0.65
C PHE A 262 16.89 -4.73 -1.99
N ASP A 263 17.35 -5.34 -3.09
CA ASP A 263 17.23 -4.78 -4.44
C ASP A 263 15.77 -4.64 -4.89
N ARG A 264 14.86 -5.46 -4.34
CA ARG A 264 13.41 -5.40 -4.60
C ARG A 264 12.67 -4.33 -3.80
N TRP A 265 13.33 -3.70 -2.82
CA TRP A 265 12.72 -2.63 -2.03
C TRP A 265 12.73 -1.28 -2.77
N ILE A 266 13.69 -1.11 -3.68
CA ILE A 266 13.90 0.13 -4.47
C ILE A 266 13.41 -0.07 -5.91
N ALA A 267 13.16 -1.33 -6.33
CA ALA A 267 12.57 -1.62 -7.62
C ALA A 267 11.19 -0.94 -7.74
N SER A 268 10.97 -0.19 -8.82
CA SER A 268 9.68 0.42 -9.12
C SER A 268 8.57 -0.63 -8.96
N PRO A 269 7.44 -0.28 -8.32
CA PRO A 269 6.37 -1.24 -8.10
C PRO A 269 6.01 -1.90 -9.44
N PRO A 270 5.82 -3.24 -9.47
CA PRO A 270 5.28 -3.85 -10.68
C PRO A 270 3.97 -3.14 -11.02
N PRO A 271 3.69 -2.89 -12.32
CA PRO A 271 2.44 -2.26 -12.70
C PRO A 271 1.28 -3.04 -12.07
N PRO A 272 0.23 -2.36 -11.58
CA PRO A 272 -0.88 -3.01 -10.89
C PRO A 272 -1.40 -4.16 -11.74
N ARG A 273 -1.44 -5.37 -11.16
CA ARG A 273 -2.13 -6.50 -11.78
C ARG A 273 -3.62 -6.22 -11.66
N PHE A 274 -4.22 -5.71 -12.73
CA PHE A 274 -5.67 -5.67 -12.87
C PHE A 274 -6.18 -7.11 -13.05
N SER A 275 -6.71 -7.71 -11.99
CA SER A 275 -7.56 -8.89 -12.11
C SER A 275 -8.99 -8.42 -12.35
N ILE A 276 -9.47 -8.51 -13.58
CA ILE A 276 -10.88 -8.32 -13.89
C ILE A 276 -11.60 -9.61 -13.47
N SER A 277 -12.25 -9.58 -12.30
CA SER A 277 -13.25 -10.58 -11.94
C SER A 277 -14.61 -10.07 -12.43
N PRO A 278 -15.44 -10.91 -13.08
CA PRO A 278 -16.82 -10.56 -13.39
C PRO A 278 -17.53 -10.13 -12.10
N ALA A 279 -18.09 -8.92 -12.05
CA ALA A 279 -18.86 -8.47 -10.89
C ALA A 279 -20.04 -9.42 -10.63
N SER A 280 -20.39 -9.65 -9.36
CA SER A 280 -21.56 -10.45 -9.03
C SER A 280 -22.85 -9.66 -9.33
N TRP A 281 -23.86 -10.37 -9.82
CA TRP A 281 -25.19 -9.88 -10.21
C TRP A 281 -25.90 -9.12 -9.08
N GLU A 282 -25.57 -9.43 -7.83
CA GLU A 282 -26.09 -8.74 -6.64
C GLU A 282 -25.63 -7.28 -6.58
N ASP A 283 -24.43 -6.95 -7.09
CA ASP A 283 -23.90 -5.57 -7.12
C ASP A 283 -24.50 -4.75 -8.27
N LEU A 284 -24.78 -5.35 -9.43
CA LEU A 284 -25.30 -4.63 -10.61
C LEU A 284 -26.82 -4.38 -10.55
N SER A 285 -27.56 -5.21 -9.82
CA SER A 285 -29.02 -5.11 -9.71
C SER A 285 -29.52 -3.98 -8.80
N GLN A 286 -28.64 -3.39 -7.97
CA GLN A 286 -29.00 -2.31 -7.04
C GLN A 286 -29.05 -0.93 -7.70
N THR A 287 -28.50 -0.78 -8.90
CA THR A 287 -28.60 0.44 -9.72
C THR A 287 -29.72 0.29 -10.74
N ARG A 288 -30.91 0.84 -10.44
CA ARG A 288 -31.99 1.01 -11.42
C ARG A 288 -31.75 2.29 -12.25
N PRO A 289 -31.60 2.21 -13.59
CA PRO A 289 -31.70 3.38 -14.45
C PRO A 289 -33.18 3.75 -14.66
N THR A 290 -33.51 5.03 -14.61
CA THR A 290 -34.80 5.56 -15.03
C THR A 290 -34.88 5.58 -16.57
N PRO A 291 -35.91 5.00 -17.21
CA PRO A 291 -36.00 4.98 -18.66
C PRO A 291 -36.51 6.33 -19.18
N GLY A 292 -35.85 6.84 -20.22
CA GLY A 292 -36.36 7.94 -21.02
C GLY A 292 -35.56 9.24 -20.96
N ARG A 293 -34.42 9.26 -21.67
CA ARG A 293 -33.91 10.40 -22.46
C ARG A 293 -32.55 10.00 -23.04
N LYS A 294 -32.38 10.08 -24.36
CA LYS A 294 -31.05 9.99 -25.00
C LYS A 294 -30.14 11.05 -24.36
N ARG A 295 -29.21 10.62 -23.50
CA ARG A 295 -28.25 11.49 -22.79
C ARG A 295 -26.85 11.35 -23.39
N PRO A 296 -26.02 12.40 -23.32
CA PRO A 296 -24.60 12.35 -23.69
C PRO A 296 -23.77 11.30 -22.90
N GLU A 297 -24.31 10.77 -21.80
CA GLU A 297 -23.78 9.64 -21.02
C GLU A 297 -23.63 8.34 -21.86
N ALA A 298 -24.45 8.15 -22.90
CA ALA A 298 -24.37 6.98 -23.80
C ALA A 298 -23.09 6.99 -24.66
N GLY A 299 -22.54 8.16 -24.98
CA GLY A 299 -21.30 8.29 -25.76
C GLY A 299 -20.07 7.84 -24.96
N LEU A 300 -20.00 8.22 -23.68
CA LEU A 300 -18.92 7.78 -22.79
C LEU A 300 -19.06 6.29 -22.46
N ALA A 301 -20.28 5.81 -22.19
CA ALA A 301 -20.51 4.40 -21.92
C ALA A 301 -20.14 3.51 -23.11
N SER A 302 -20.49 3.93 -24.34
CA SER A 302 -20.06 3.26 -25.57
C SER A 302 -18.53 3.24 -25.69
N LEU A 303 -17.85 4.39 -25.48
CA LEU A 303 -16.38 4.47 -25.53
C LEU A 303 -15.70 3.55 -24.51
N VAL A 304 -16.21 3.50 -23.27
CA VAL A 304 -15.68 2.61 -22.23
C VAL A 304 -15.89 1.14 -22.62
N LEU A 305 -17.06 0.79 -23.14
CA LEU A 305 -17.35 -0.57 -23.60
C LEU A 305 -16.49 -0.96 -24.81
N THR A 306 -16.23 -0.03 -25.73
CA THR A 306 -15.28 -0.21 -26.84
C THR A 306 -13.87 -0.51 -26.34
N LEU A 307 -13.38 0.23 -25.33
CA LEU A 307 -12.07 -0.02 -24.73
C LEU A 307 -12.00 -1.37 -24.02
N VAL A 308 -13.04 -1.72 -23.26
CA VAL A 308 -13.12 -3.01 -22.57
C VAL A 308 -13.16 -4.17 -23.57
N GLU A 309 -13.90 -4.03 -24.68
CA GLU A 309 -13.96 -5.05 -25.73
C GLU A 309 -12.61 -5.20 -26.48
N LEU A 310 -11.91 -4.10 -26.75
CA LEU A 310 -10.55 -4.13 -27.31
C LEU A 310 -9.59 -4.89 -26.39
N LEU A 311 -9.60 -4.58 -25.09
CA LEU A 311 -8.76 -5.25 -24.11
C LEU A 311 -9.10 -6.74 -23.99
N ARG A 312 -10.39 -7.10 -24.00
CA ARG A 312 -10.84 -8.50 -23.99
C ARG A 312 -10.30 -9.28 -25.20
N GLN A 313 -10.36 -8.71 -26.40
CA GLN A 313 -9.85 -9.34 -27.61
C GLN A 313 -8.32 -9.45 -27.63
N LEU A 314 -7.60 -8.46 -27.09
CA LEU A 314 -6.15 -8.56 -26.89
C LEU A 314 -5.79 -9.69 -25.90
N MET A 315 -6.53 -9.81 -24.79
CA MET A 315 -6.33 -10.88 -23.82
C MET A 315 -6.60 -12.26 -24.44
N GLU A 316 -7.66 -12.39 -25.23
CA GLU A 316 -7.97 -13.61 -25.98
C GLU A 316 -6.85 -13.98 -26.97
N ALA A 317 -6.33 -13.01 -27.72
CA ALA A 317 -5.20 -13.20 -28.62
C ALA A 317 -3.95 -13.71 -27.89
N GLN A 318 -3.65 -13.15 -26.71
CA GLN A 318 -2.50 -13.61 -25.91
C GLN A 318 -2.72 -15.04 -25.37
N VAL A 319 -3.93 -15.40 -24.95
CA VAL A 319 -4.24 -16.76 -24.51
C VAL A 319 -4.03 -17.77 -25.64
N VAL A 320 -4.50 -17.48 -26.86
CA VAL A 320 -4.28 -18.32 -28.05
C VAL A 320 -2.78 -18.51 -28.32
N ARG A 321 -2.00 -17.44 -28.29
CA ARG A 321 -0.55 -17.51 -28.54
C ARG A 321 0.21 -18.30 -27.48
N GLN A 322 -0.18 -18.18 -26.20
CA GLN A 322 0.46 -18.92 -25.11
C GLN A 322 0.06 -20.40 -25.13
N MET A 323 -1.14 -20.71 -25.61
CA MET A 323 -1.59 -22.07 -25.90
C MET A 323 -0.79 -22.69 -27.07
N GLU A 324 -0.64 -21.98 -28.19
CA GLU A 324 0.17 -22.44 -29.34
C GLU A 324 1.65 -22.63 -28.99
N ALA A 325 2.17 -21.83 -28.06
CA ALA A 325 3.53 -21.97 -27.55
C ALA A 325 3.70 -23.05 -26.46
N GLU A 326 2.65 -23.83 -26.17
CA GLU A 326 2.61 -24.87 -25.12
C GLU A 326 2.99 -24.35 -23.71
N ARG A 327 2.76 -23.07 -23.43
CA ARG A 327 3.12 -22.42 -22.15
C ARG A 327 1.98 -22.41 -21.12
N LEU A 328 0.79 -22.87 -21.50
CA LEU A 328 -0.37 -22.99 -20.62
C LEU A 328 -0.76 -24.46 -20.47
N SER A 329 -1.09 -24.87 -19.24
CA SER A 329 -1.69 -26.18 -19.00
C SER A 329 -3.13 -26.23 -19.50
N ALA A 330 -3.66 -27.43 -19.73
CA ALA A 330 -5.05 -27.62 -20.15
C ALA A 330 -6.05 -26.94 -19.18
N GLU A 331 -5.80 -27.02 -17.87
CA GLU A 331 -6.61 -26.36 -16.84
C GLU A 331 -6.54 -24.82 -16.93
N GLN A 332 -5.37 -24.27 -17.25
CA GLN A 332 -5.18 -22.82 -17.43
C GLN A 332 -5.90 -22.32 -18.69
N ILE A 333 -5.87 -23.09 -19.78
CA ILE A 333 -6.58 -22.78 -21.03
C ILE A 333 -8.09 -22.76 -20.77
N GLU A 334 -8.62 -23.79 -20.09
CA GLU A 334 -10.05 -23.89 -19.75
C GLU A 334 -10.50 -22.72 -18.85
N ARG A 335 -9.71 -22.41 -17.82
CA ARG A 335 -10.00 -21.27 -16.92
C ARG A 335 -9.98 -19.93 -17.67
N ALA A 336 -8.99 -19.70 -18.52
CA ALA A 336 -8.89 -18.47 -19.31
C ALA A 336 -10.07 -18.34 -20.30
N GLY A 337 -10.41 -19.41 -21.00
CA GLY A 337 -11.56 -19.47 -21.91
C GLY A 337 -12.87 -19.17 -21.20
N SER A 338 -13.11 -19.79 -20.04
CA SER A 338 -14.33 -19.57 -19.25
C SER A 338 -14.47 -18.12 -18.77
N SER A 339 -13.36 -17.48 -18.38
CA SER A 339 -13.35 -16.10 -17.89
C SER A 339 -13.56 -15.09 -19.02
N LEU A 340 -12.94 -15.32 -20.19
CA LEU A 340 -13.16 -14.49 -21.38
C LEU A 340 -14.60 -14.60 -21.89
N GLN A 341 -15.19 -15.80 -21.82
CA GLN A 341 -16.59 -16.02 -22.18
C GLN A 341 -17.54 -15.29 -21.21
N ALA A 342 -17.27 -15.34 -19.90
CA ALA A 342 -18.06 -14.62 -18.90
C ALA A 342 -18.00 -13.10 -19.13
N LEU A 343 -16.81 -12.57 -19.40
CA LEU A 343 -16.64 -11.14 -19.71
C LEU A 343 -17.37 -10.73 -20.99
N ARG A 344 -17.31 -11.56 -22.05
CA ARG A 344 -18.06 -11.33 -23.30
C ARG A 344 -19.57 -11.28 -23.07
N GLU A 345 -20.09 -12.16 -22.22
CA GLU A 345 -21.50 -12.20 -21.89
C GLU A 345 -21.93 -10.96 -21.08
N GLN A 346 -21.11 -10.52 -20.14
CA GLN A 346 -21.36 -9.28 -19.39
C GLN A 346 -21.38 -8.04 -20.29
N ILE A 347 -20.45 -7.92 -21.24
CA ILE A 347 -20.43 -6.80 -22.20
C ILE A 347 -21.74 -6.78 -23.00
N ARG A 348 -22.20 -7.93 -23.50
CA ARG A 348 -23.48 -8.02 -24.23
C ARG A 348 -24.67 -7.62 -23.38
N GLN A 349 -24.70 -8.06 -22.12
CA GLN A 349 -25.77 -7.71 -21.19
C GLN A 349 -25.80 -6.21 -20.90
N ILE A 350 -24.64 -5.57 -20.72
CA ILE A 350 -24.55 -4.12 -20.50
C ILE A 350 -24.94 -3.36 -21.78
N CYS A 351 -24.51 -3.79 -22.97
CA CYS A 351 -24.97 -3.22 -24.23
C CYS A 351 -26.49 -3.29 -24.37
N SER A 352 -27.10 -4.43 -24.03
CA SER A 352 -28.56 -4.59 -24.05
C SER A 352 -29.27 -3.68 -23.05
N LEU A 353 -28.70 -3.45 -21.87
CA LEU A 353 -29.26 -2.57 -20.85
C LEU A 353 -29.16 -1.09 -21.24
N LEU A 354 -28.14 -0.72 -21.99
CA LEU A 354 -27.87 0.65 -22.41
C LEU A 354 -28.40 0.99 -23.81
N GLU A 355 -29.09 0.05 -24.47
CA GLU A 355 -29.59 0.18 -25.85
C GLU A 355 -28.48 0.51 -26.87
N ILE A 356 -27.28 -0.04 -26.65
CA ILE A 356 -26.11 0.12 -27.54
C ILE A 356 -26.03 -1.11 -28.44
N ASP A 357 -25.97 -0.92 -29.76
CA ASP A 357 -25.69 -2.04 -30.68
C ASP A 357 -24.22 -2.45 -30.50
N PRO A 358 -23.90 -3.72 -30.22
CA PRO A 358 -22.52 -4.20 -30.15
C PRO A 358 -21.68 -3.90 -31.40
N ALA A 359 -22.31 -3.73 -32.58
CA ALA A 359 -21.61 -3.31 -33.79
C ALA A 359 -21.08 -1.87 -33.70
N ASP A 360 -21.78 -1.00 -32.96
CA ASP A 360 -21.40 0.42 -32.76
C ASP A 360 -20.19 0.57 -31.84
N LEU A 361 -19.78 -0.49 -31.13
CA LEU A 361 -18.54 -0.49 -30.36
C LEU A 361 -17.29 -0.48 -31.25
N ASN A 362 -17.42 -0.88 -32.52
CA ASN A 362 -16.31 -0.89 -33.46
C ASN A 362 -16.17 0.46 -34.17
N LEU A 363 -15.33 1.33 -33.60
CA LEU A 363 -15.11 2.68 -34.12
C LEU A 363 -14.29 2.67 -35.41
N GLU A 364 -14.69 3.48 -36.39
CA GLU A 364 -13.89 3.79 -37.57
C GLU A 364 -12.89 4.91 -37.25
N LEU A 365 -11.61 4.67 -37.53
CA LEU A 365 -10.49 5.55 -37.18
C LEU A 365 -9.83 6.19 -38.43
N GLY A 366 -10.63 6.42 -39.48
CA GLY A 366 -10.14 7.00 -40.74
C GLY A 366 -9.08 6.12 -41.40
N ASP A 367 -7.92 6.69 -41.71
CA ASP A 367 -6.81 6.00 -42.40
C ASP A 367 -6.19 4.84 -41.59
N LEU A 368 -6.50 4.75 -40.30
CA LEU A 368 -6.06 3.66 -39.41
C LEU A 368 -6.98 2.43 -39.44
N GLY A 369 -8.08 2.46 -40.20
CA GLY A 369 -9.05 1.37 -40.30
C GLY A 369 -10.03 1.33 -39.12
N THR A 370 -10.52 0.14 -38.77
CA THR A 370 -11.44 -0.04 -37.63
C THR A 370 -10.67 -0.41 -36.35
N LEU A 371 -11.27 -0.12 -35.20
CA LEU A 371 -10.68 -0.45 -33.91
C LEU A 371 -10.61 -1.97 -33.67
N LEU A 372 -11.67 -2.68 -34.04
CA LEU A 372 -11.81 -4.13 -33.98
C LEU A 372 -11.92 -4.73 -35.39
N PRO A 373 -11.43 -5.96 -35.60
CA PRO A 373 -11.65 -6.72 -36.83
C PRO A 373 -13.13 -7.11 -36.98
N ARG A 374 -13.58 -7.37 -38.21
CA ARG A 374 -14.91 -7.95 -38.45
C ARG A 374 -14.99 -9.35 -37.82
N GLN A 375 -16.18 -9.75 -37.36
CA GLN A 375 -16.35 -11.02 -36.65
C GLN A 375 -15.89 -12.22 -37.51
N GLY A 376 -14.93 -12.98 -36.99
CA GLY A 376 -14.36 -14.17 -37.64
C GLY A 376 -13.11 -13.91 -38.48
N ASP A 377 -12.73 -12.64 -38.68
CA ASP A 377 -11.65 -12.24 -39.59
C ASP A 377 -10.29 -12.02 -38.91
N TYR A 378 -10.12 -12.41 -37.64
CA TYR A 378 -8.88 -12.20 -36.90
C TYR A 378 -8.37 -13.48 -36.24
N TYR A 379 -7.13 -13.83 -36.57
CA TYR A 379 -6.35 -14.85 -35.89
C TYR A 379 -4.97 -14.29 -35.50
N PRO A 380 -4.51 -14.45 -34.25
CA PRO A 380 -3.27 -13.83 -33.80
C PRO A 380 -2.05 -14.22 -34.67
N GLY A 381 -1.42 -13.24 -35.31
CA GLY A 381 -0.18 -13.44 -36.09
C GLY A 381 -0.36 -13.76 -37.56
N GLN A 382 -1.60 -13.78 -38.07
CA GLN A 382 -1.86 -13.83 -39.50
C GLN A 382 -2.09 -12.41 -40.05
N PRO A 383 -1.46 -12.02 -41.17
CA PRO A 383 -1.68 -10.72 -41.78
C PRO A 383 -3.03 -10.66 -42.50
N HIS A 384 -3.80 -9.59 -42.25
CA HIS A 384 -5.12 -9.39 -42.88
C HIS A 384 -5.12 -8.19 -43.87
N ARG A 385 -6.09 -8.20 -44.80
CA ARG A 385 -6.17 -7.24 -45.93
C ARG A 385 -6.72 -5.86 -45.54
N GLU A 386 -7.58 -5.79 -44.52
CA GLU A 386 -8.08 -4.55 -43.90
C GLU A 386 -7.49 -4.49 -42.49
N GLY A 387 -6.52 -3.60 -42.26
CA GLY A 387 -5.83 -3.52 -40.97
C GLY A 387 -6.73 -2.98 -39.86
N SER A 388 -6.59 -3.52 -38.65
CA SER A 388 -7.25 -2.99 -37.45
C SER A 388 -6.24 -2.54 -36.40
N VAL A 389 -6.66 -1.62 -35.52
CA VAL A 389 -5.82 -1.20 -34.37
C VAL A 389 -5.51 -2.39 -33.45
N LEU A 390 -6.45 -3.32 -33.28
CA LEU A 390 -6.20 -4.58 -32.57
C LEU A 390 -5.03 -5.37 -33.19
N GLU A 391 -5.01 -5.53 -34.51
CA GLU A 391 -3.94 -6.25 -35.22
C GLU A 391 -2.60 -5.52 -35.10
N LEU A 392 -2.59 -4.18 -35.16
CA LEU A 392 -1.40 -3.38 -34.92
C LEU A 392 -0.88 -3.58 -33.50
N LEU A 393 -1.76 -3.49 -32.49
CA LEU A 393 -1.41 -3.67 -31.08
C LEU A 393 -0.91 -5.10 -30.79
N ASP A 394 -1.56 -6.14 -31.32
CA ASP A 394 -1.09 -7.53 -31.17
C ASP A 394 0.30 -7.74 -31.80
N ARG A 395 0.55 -7.17 -32.99
CA ARG A 395 1.88 -7.18 -33.61
C ARG A 395 2.93 -6.43 -32.80
N LEU A 396 2.58 -5.28 -32.23
CA LEU A 396 3.47 -4.48 -31.38
C LEU A 396 3.81 -5.18 -30.07
N ILE A 397 2.82 -5.79 -29.41
CA ILE A 397 3.00 -6.61 -28.19
C ILE A 397 3.92 -7.81 -28.49
N HIS A 398 3.77 -8.43 -29.66
CA HIS A 398 4.61 -9.53 -30.07
C HIS A 398 6.06 -9.11 -30.37
N THR A 399 6.25 -8.01 -31.10
CA THR A 399 7.58 -7.52 -31.49
C THR A 399 8.34 -6.88 -30.32
N GLY A 400 7.64 -6.24 -29.38
CA GLY A 400 8.23 -5.62 -28.18
C GLY A 400 8.82 -4.25 -28.49
N ILE A 401 8.00 -3.35 -29.05
CA ILE A 401 8.44 -2.01 -29.49
C ILE A 401 7.99 -0.95 -28.47
N VAL A 402 8.88 0.01 -28.21
CA VAL A 402 8.55 1.26 -27.51
C VAL A 402 8.06 2.27 -28.54
N ILE A 403 6.84 2.76 -28.37
CA ILE A 403 6.30 3.85 -29.19
C ILE A 403 6.45 5.15 -28.39
N ASP A 404 7.23 6.10 -28.93
CA ASP A 404 7.29 7.49 -28.49
C ASP A 404 6.56 8.32 -29.54
N GLY A 405 5.43 8.91 -29.17
CA GLY A 405 4.59 9.70 -30.05
C GLY A 405 4.14 11.00 -29.39
N GLU A 406 4.01 12.05 -30.19
CA GLU A 406 3.44 13.33 -29.78
C GLU A 406 2.09 13.48 -30.48
N ILE A 407 1.05 13.84 -29.73
CA ILE A 407 -0.30 14.12 -30.24
C ILE A 407 -0.71 15.52 -29.81
N ASP A 408 -1.16 16.30 -30.78
CA ASP A 408 -1.81 17.59 -30.55
C ASP A 408 -3.32 17.39 -30.68
N LEU A 409 -4.05 17.65 -29.59
CA LEU A 409 -5.51 17.60 -29.57
C LEU A 409 -6.04 19.03 -29.59
N GLY A 410 -6.75 19.34 -30.66
CA GLY A 410 -7.32 20.66 -30.91
C GLY A 410 -8.84 20.66 -31.14
N LEU A 411 -9.43 21.85 -31.04
CA LEU A 411 -10.83 22.12 -31.39
C LEU A 411 -10.91 23.45 -32.14
N ALA A 412 -11.62 23.47 -33.28
CA ALA A 412 -11.83 24.68 -34.10
C ALA A 412 -10.52 25.37 -34.53
N ASP A 413 -9.61 24.61 -35.16
CA ASP A 413 -8.31 25.07 -35.67
C ASP A 413 -7.35 25.63 -34.59
N LEU A 414 -7.55 25.23 -33.33
CA LEU A 414 -6.66 25.54 -32.21
C LEU A 414 -6.17 24.25 -31.57
N ASP A 415 -4.84 24.04 -31.53
CA ASP A 415 -4.22 22.97 -30.76
C ASP A 415 -4.25 23.34 -29.26
N LEU A 416 -5.05 22.63 -28.48
CA LEU A 416 -5.35 22.99 -27.08
C LEU A 416 -4.54 22.15 -26.10
N ILE A 417 -4.16 20.93 -26.49
CA ILE A 417 -3.49 19.98 -25.61
C ILE A 417 -2.39 19.27 -26.40
N HIS A 418 -1.13 19.53 -26.04
CA HIS A 418 0.01 18.78 -26.52
C HIS A 418 0.28 17.62 -25.54
N ALA A 419 0.11 16.39 -25.99
CA ALA A 419 0.29 15.18 -25.20
C ALA A 419 1.39 14.31 -25.79
N ARG A 420 2.42 14.03 -24.98
CA ARG A 420 3.48 13.09 -25.34
C ARG A 420 3.21 11.74 -24.70
N LEU A 421 2.99 10.72 -25.54
CA LEU A 421 2.69 9.36 -25.12
C LEU A 421 3.92 8.47 -25.30
N LYS A 422 4.42 7.92 -24.19
CA LYS A 422 5.39 6.81 -24.22
C LYS A 422 4.68 5.52 -23.85
N LEU A 423 4.46 4.68 -24.84
CA LEU A 423 3.80 3.39 -24.66
C LEU A 423 4.84 2.26 -24.84
N VAL A 424 5.05 1.49 -23.77
CA VAL A 424 5.89 0.29 -23.79
C VAL A 424 4.96 -0.92 -23.76
N LEU A 425 4.86 -1.64 -24.89
CA LEU A 425 4.08 -2.87 -25.01
C LEU A 425 5.03 -4.06 -25.15
N THR A 426 4.98 -5.00 -24.22
CA THR A 426 5.80 -6.22 -24.25
C THR A 426 5.00 -7.44 -23.80
N SER A 427 5.29 -8.60 -24.38
CA SER A 427 4.77 -9.89 -23.93
C SER A 427 5.53 -10.38 -22.70
N SER A 428 4.84 -11.00 -21.74
CA SER A 428 5.43 -11.59 -20.52
C SER A 428 6.54 -12.60 -20.80
N ALA A 429 6.55 -13.21 -21.99
CA ALA A 429 7.59 -14.15 -22.43
C ALA A 429 8.95 -13.50 -22.75
N LYS A 430 9.04 -12.17 -22.86
CA LYS A 430 10.28 -11.41 -23.16
C LYS A 430 10.84 -10.64 -21.96
N LEU A 431 10.25 -10.82 -20.78
CA LEU A 431 10.61 -10.09 -19.55
C LEU A 431 11.63 -10.83 -18.65
N TYR A 432 12.30 -11.86 -19.16
CA TYR A 432 13.32 -12.63 -18.44
C TYR A 432 14.65 -12.65 -19.20
#